data_AF-A0A9E0KXU9-F1
#
_entry.id   AF-A0A9E0KXU9-F1
#
_cell.length_a   1.000
_cell.length_b   1.000
_cell.length_c   1.000
_cell.angle_alpha   90.00
_cell.angle_beta   90.00
_cell.angle_gamma   90.00
#
_symmetry.space_group_name_H-M   'P 1'
#
loop_
_entity.id
_entity.type
_entity.pdbx_description
1 polymer ?
#
loop_
_entity_poly.entity_id
_entity_poly.type
_entity_poly.pdbx_seq_one_letter_code
_entity_poly.pdbx_strand_id
1 'polypeptide(L)'
;MPEFDLVYSVVLRSDIPIMERELLRRYCHEIHGDDGTTLMHFLCTRIDLSHLIYIEMDTFSPKSETTKTLRIPHTFVLMIDGGVKNPSIGFMNYISP
;
A
#
# COMPACT_ATOMS: atom_id res chain seq x y z
N MET A 1 -7.81 -17.12 4.51
CA MET A 1 -7.59 -15.84 3.81
C MET A 1 -7.29 -16.17 2.36
N PRO A 2 -7.78 -15.39 1.38
CA PRO A 2 -7.42 -15.58 -0.02
C PRO A 2 -5.90 -15.52 -0.17
N GLU A 3 -5.34 -16.45 -0.94
CA GLU A 3 -3.90 -16.60 -1.15
C GLU A 3 -3.51 -15.72 -2.35
N PHE A 4 -3.25 -14.44 -2.07
CA PHE A 4 -2.70 -13.53 -3.07
C PHE A 4 -1.17 -13.56 -3.00
N ASP A 5 -0.53 -13.69 -4.16
CA ASP A 5 0.91 -13.51 -4.28
C ASP A 5 1.25 -12.04 -4.00
N LEU A 6 1.58 -11.75 -2.75
CA LEU A 6 2.04 -10.44 -2.30
C LEU A 6 3.41 -10.14 -2.92
N VAL A 7 3.48 -9.12 -3.77
CA VAL A 7 4.72 -8.78 -4.49
C VAL A 7 5.29 -7.45 -4.03
N TYR A 8 4.43 -6.49 -3.66
CA TYR A 8 4.84 -5.14 -3.34
C TYR A 8 4.15 -4.59 -2.10
N SER A 9 4.83 -3.64 -1.45
CA SER A 9 4.31 -2.79 -0.39
C SER A 9 4.40 -1.34 -0.83
N VAL A 10 3.31 -0.59 -0.70
CA VAL A 10 3.27 0.86 -0.96
C VAL A 10 2.89 1.57 0.33
N VAL A 11 3.77 2.45 0.82
CA VAL A 11 3.49 3.28 1.99
C VAL A 11 3.24 4.70 1.52
N LEU A 12 2.15 5.30 2.01
CA LEU A 12 1.82 6.68 1.73
C LEU A 12 2.22 7.60 2.87
N ARG A 13 2.41 8.88 2.54
CA ARG A 13 2.70 9.94 3.50
C ARG A 13 1.54 10.14 4.49
N SER A 14 1.85 10.70 5.65
CA SER A 14 0.86 10.98 6.70
C SER A 14 0.05 12.26 6.48
N ASP A 15 0.53 13.18 5.65
CA ASP A 15 -0.05 14.50 5.40
C ASP A 15 -0.99 14.54 4.17
N ILE A 16 -1.62 13.42 3.84
CA ILE A 16 -2.64 13.33 2.78
C ILE A 16 -3.87 14.13 3.22
N PRO A 17 -4.48 14.93 2.31
CA PRO A 17 -5.72 15.63 2.63
C PRO A 17 -6.82 14.68 3.14
N ILE A 18 -7.62 15.16 4.10
CA ILE A 18 -8.51 14.31 4.90
C ILE A 18 -9.50 13.51 4.03
N MET A 19 -10.05 14.12 2.98
CA MET A 19 -11.05 13.46 2.13
C MET A 19 -10.45 12.24 1.41
N GLU A 20 -9.26 12.40 0.84
CA GLU A 20 -8.50 11.37 0.15
C GLU A 20 -8.09 10.28 1.13
N ARG A 21 -7.65 10.66 2.34
CA ARG A 21 -7.30 9.71 3.40
C ARG A 21 -8.47 8.81 3.78
N GLU A 22 -9.67 9.37 3.96
CA GLU A 22 -10.86 8.57 4.31
C GLU A 22 -11.26 7.59 3.19
N LEU A 23 -11.10 7.98 1.93
CA LEU A 23 -11.37 7.09 0.79
C LEU A 23 -10.38 5.93 0.74
N LEU A 24 -9.10 6.23 0.96
CA LEU A 24 -7.99 5.28 0.87
C LEU A 24 -7.97 4.28 2.04
N ARG A 25 -8.49 4.65 3.22
CA ARG A 25 -8.50 3.81 4.43
C ARG A 25 -9.22 2.47 4.25
N ARG A 26 -10.11 2.36 3.26
CA ARG A 26 -10.85 1.11 2.96
C ARG A 26 -9.96 0.01 2.37
N TYR A 27 -8.79 0.37 1.87
CA TYR A 27 -7.95 -0.48 1.04
C TYR A 27 -6.52 -0.67 1.58
N CYS A 28 -6.22 -0.10 2.75
CA CYS A 28 -4.89 -0.15 3.35
C CYS A 28 -4.94 -0.61 4.81
N HIS A 29 -3.76 -0.93 5.34
CA HIS A 29 -3.49 -0.98 6.77
C HIS A 29 -3.03 0.40 7.25
N GLU A 30 -3.38 0.78 8.47
CA GLU A 30 -2.80 1.95 9.12
C GLU A 30 -1.65 1.51 10.02
N ILE A 31 -0.51 2.20 9.90
CA ILE A 31 0.64 2.06 10.80
C ILE A 31 0.67 3.31 11.67
N HIS A 32 0.60 3.13 12.97
CA HIS A 32 0.61 4.23 13.94
C HIS A 32 1.99 4.34 14.57
N GLY A 33 2.63 5.50 14.43
CA GLY A 33 3.86 5.83 15.13
C GLY A 33 3.60 6.32 16.55
N ASP A 34 4.62 6.24 17.39
CA ASP A 34 4.57 6.68 18.79
C ASP A 34 4.39 8.21 18.94
N ASP A 35 4.70 8.96 17.89
CA ASP A 35 4.51 10.40 17.76
C ASP A 35 3.08 10.81 17.32
N GLY A 36 2.19 9.84 17.17
CA GLY A 36 0.82 10.06 16.68
C GLY A 36 0.70 10.12 15.15
N THR A 37 1.81 10.01 14.42
CA THR A 37 1.81 9.98 12.97
C THR A 37 1.15 8.69 12.48
N THR A 38 0.26 8.77 11.50
CA THR A 38 -0.36 7.58 10.89
C THR A 38 0.01 7.48 9.42
N LEU A 39 0.63 6.36 9.05
CA LEU A 39 0.96 6.02 7.66
C LEU A 39 -0.06 5.04 7.11
N MET A 40 -0.27 5.07 5.80
CA MET A 40 -1.17 4.15 5.10
C MET A 40 -0.34 3.17 4.30
N HIS A 41 -0.47 1.88 4.60
CA HIS A 41 0.30 0.80 3.98
C HIS A 41 -0.61 -0.08 3.14
N PHE A 42 -0.34 -0.12 1.84
CA PHE A 42 -1.02 -0.94 0.85
C PHE A 42 -0.17 -2.17 0.54
N LEU A 43 -0.86 -3.29 0.46
CA LEU A 43 -0.31 -4.56 0.00
C LEU A 43 -0.76 -4.80 -1.43
N CYS A 44 0.20 -4.98 -2.33
CA CYS A 44 -0.06 -4.97 -3.77
C CYS A 44 0.49 -6.21 -4.47
N THR A 45 -0.23 -6.68 -5.47
CA THR A 45 0.19 -7.79 -6.34
C THR A 45 0.84 -7.27 -7.63
N ARG A 46 0.51 -6.03 -8.03
CA ARG A 46 1.06 -5.33 -9.20
C ARG A 46 1.26 -3.85 -8.90
N ILE A 47 2.32 -3.28 -9.46
CA ILE A 47 2.53 -1.83 -9.57
C ILE A 47 2.97 -1.49 -10.99
N ASP A 48 2.35 -0.46 -11.58
CA ASP A 48 2.74 0.17 -12.83
C ASP A 48 3.17 1.62 -12.56
N LEU A 49 4.45 1.89 -12.83
CA LEU A 49 5.11 3.19 -12.65
C LEU A 49 5.28 3.96 -13.96
N SER A 50 4.73 3.46 -15.08
CA SER A 50 4.89 4.09 -16.40
C SER A 50 4.16 5.44 -16.52
N HIS A 51 3.21 5.70 -15.63
CA HIS A 51 2.44 6.94 -15.61
C HIS A 51 3.20 8.09 -14.93
N LEU A 52 3.15 9.28 -15.55
CA LEU A 52 3.94 10.43 -15.14
C LEU A 52 3.53 11.06 -13.80
N ILE A 53 2.26 10.97 -13.41
CA ILE A 53 1.71 11.73 -12.26
C ILE A 53 1.14 10.83 -11.15
N TYR A 54 0.95 9.54 -11.41
CA TYR A 54 0.40 8.59 -10.47
C TYR A 54 1.06 7.22 -10.64
N ILE A 55 0.95 6.36 -9.63
CA ILE A 55 1.15 4.92 -9.75
C ILE A 55 -0.20 4.24 -9.96
N GLU A 56 -0.25 3.24 -10.82
CA GLU A 56 -1.40 2.32 -10.86
C GLU A 56 -1.00 1.04 -10.11
N MET A 57 -1.82 0.57 -9.19
CA MET A 57 -1.52 -0.60 -8.38
C MET A 57 -2.75 -1.49 -8.23
N ASP A 58 -2.54 -2.79 -8.21
CA ASP A 58 -3.59 -3.73 -7.81
C ASP A 58 -3.38 -4.10 -6.34
N THR A 59 -4.33 -3.70 -5.51
CA THR A 59 -4.32 -3.91 -4.06
C THR A 59 -5.52 -4.74 -3.65
N PHE A 60 -5.52 -5.26 -2.44
CA PHE A 60 -6.71 -5.86 -1.85
C PHE A 60 -6.93 -5.32 -0.45
N SER A 61 -8.19 -5.31 -0.01
CA SER A 61 -8.49 -5.07 1.39
C SER A 61 -8.28 -6.39 2.15
N PRO A 62 -7.81 -6.37 3.41
CA PRO A 62 -7.71 -7.57 4.24
C PRO A 62 -9.05 -8.30 4.41
N LYS A 63 -10.15 -7.56 4.21
CA LYS A 63 -11.54 -8.04 4.31
C LYS A 63 -12.13 -8.45 2.96
N SER A 64 -11.37 -8.42 1.87
CA SER A 64 -11.87 -8.67 0.52
C SER A 64 -11.10 -9.79 -0.17
N GLU A 65 -11.84 -10.65 -0.86
CA GLU A 65 -11.32 -11.72 -1.70
C GLU A 65 -11.08 -11.28 -3.15
N THR A 66 -11.18 -9.98 -3.42
CA THR A 66 -10.97 -9.44 -4.76
C THR A 66 -9.92 -8.34 -4.74
N THR A 67 -9.01 -8.37 -5.73
CA THR A 67 -8.13 -7.25 -6.00
C THR A 67 -8.93 -6.07 -6.58
N LYS A 68 -8.42 -4.86 -6.35
CA LYS A 68 -8.92 -3.59 -6.86
C LYS A 68 -7.75 -2.81 -7.42
N THR A 69 -7.97 -2.22 -8.59
CA THR A 69 -7.01 -1.30 -9.18
C THR A 69 -7.22 0.09 -8.60
N LEU A 70 -6.17 0.67 -8.05
CA LEU A 70 -6.13 2.04 -7.55
C LEU A 70 -5.10 2.86 -8.29
N ARG A 71 -5.36 4.17 -8.41
CA ARG A 71 -4.42 5.15 -8.94
C ARG A 71 -4.08 6.13 -7.83
N ILE A 72 -2.82 6.16 -7.45
CA ILE A 72 -2.34 7.00 -6.34
C ILE A 72 -1.36 8.03 -6.89
N PRO A 73 -1.59 9.33 -6.70
CA PRO A 73 -0.62 10.36 -7.10
C PRO A 73 0.78 10.06 -6.52
N HIS A 74 1.82 10.23 -7.33
CA HIS A 74 3.22 10.05 -6.87
C HIS A 74 3.52 10.90 -5.63
N THR A 75 2.89 12.08 -5.54
CA THR A 75 3.05 13.02 -4.42
C THR A 75 2.60 12.47 -3.08
N PHE A 76 1.75 11.44 -3.06
CA PHE A 76 1.27 10.79 -1.84
C PHE A 76 2.15 9.61 -1.43
N VAL A 77 2.95 9.06 -2.35
CA VAL A 77 3.78 7.89 -2.10
C VAL A 77 5.01 8.29 -1.29
N LEU A 78 5.19 7.68 -0.13
CA LEU A 78 6.39 7.81 0.68
C LEU A 78 7.44 6.78 0.27
N MET A 79 7.01 5.53 0.05
CA MET A 79 7.91 4.41 -0.23
C MET A 79 7.19 3.32 -1.04
N ILE A 80 7.94 2.66 -1.91
CA ILE A 80 7.54 1.42 -2.58
C ILE A 80 8.65 0.40 -2.31
N ASP A 81 8.26 -0.80 -1.85
CA ASP A 81 9.16 -1.91 -1.59
C ASP A 81 8.65 -3.21 -2.26
N GLY A 82 9.57 -4.12 -2.58
CA GLY A 82 9.29 -5.43 -3.17
C GLY A 82 9.61 -5.57 -4.67
N GLY A 83 9.17 -6.69 -5.25
CA GLY A 83 9.43 -7.10 -6.63
C GLY A 83 10.37 -8.31 -6.77
N VAL A 84 10.27 -9.01 -7.91
CA VAL A 84 11.00 -10.27 -8.20
C VAL A 84 12.54 -10.11 -8.11
N LYS A 85 13.05 -8.89 -8.28
CA LYS A 85 14.51 -8.59 -8.27
C LYS A 85 15.01 -7.97 -6.95
N ASN A 86 14.13 -7.58 -6.04
CA ASN A 86 14.47 -6.98 -4.75
C ASN A 86 13.58 -7.61 -3.66
N PRO A 87 14.03 -8.71 -3.02
CA PRO A 87 13.31 -9.24 -1.87
C PRO A 87 13.24 -8.16 -0.79
N SER A 88 12.00 -7.88 -0.36
CA SER A 88 11.64 -6.83 0.58
C SER A 88 12.50 -6.82 1.84
N ILE A 89 13.11 -5.67 2.15
CA ILE A 89 13.73 -5.46 3.46
C ILE A 89 12.66 -4.86 4.38
N GLY A 90 12.04 -5.73 5.19
CA GLY A 90 11.63 -5.33 6.54
C GLY A 90 10.28 -4.62 6.72
N PHE A 91 9.22 -4.98 6.00
CA PHE A 91 7.82 -4.79 6.49
C PHE A 91 6.91 -6.00 6.23
N MET A 92 7.39 -7.03 5.52
CA MET A 92 6.64 -8.23 5.13
C MET A 92 6.65 -9.37 6.15
N ASN A 93 6.95 -9.10 7.43
CA ASN A 93 6.74 -10.09 8.49
C ASN A 93 5.39 -9.87 9.17
N TYR A 94 4.31 -10.16 8.45
CA TYR A 94 3.09 -10.64 9.12
C TYR A 94 3.21 -12.16 9.27
N ILE A 95 4.05 -12.57 10.22
CA ILE A 95 3.83 -13.84 10.92
C ILE A 95 3.21 -13.44 12.25
N SER A 96 1.96 -13.76 12.45
CA SER A 96 1.43 -13.99 13.79
C SER A 96 0.36 -15.08 13.77
N PRO A 97 0.32 -15.87 14.86
CA PRO A 97 -0.07 -17.29 14.91
C PRO A 97 -1.55 -17.58 14.67
#